data_AF-A0A357NAE8-F1
#
_entry.id   AF-A0A357NAE8-F1
#
_cell.length_a   1.000
_cell.length_b   1.000
_cell.length_c   1.000
_cell.angle_alpha   90.00
_cell.angle_beta   90.00
_cell.angle_gamma   90.00
#
_symmetry.space_group_name_H-M   'P 1'
#
loop_
_entity.id
_entity.type
_entity.pdbx_description
1 polymer ?
#
loop_
_entity_poly.entity_id
_entity_poly.type
_entity_poly.pdbx_seq_one_letter_code
_entity_poly.pdbx_strand_id
1 'polypeptide(L)'
;RAPGQPNFTLLDFFPADYLIMVDESHVTLPQLRGMYAGDRSRKESLVEHGFRLPSAFDNRPLQYHEFESHINQIVYVSATPGPVELANSSQIVQQIIRPTGLVDPEIFIRPIKGQMDDLLGEIKVRAARDERVLVTTLTKKMA
;
A
#
# COMPACT_ATOMS: atom_id res chain seq x y z
N ARG A 1 23.10 -22.54 7.55
CA ARG A 1 22.71 -21.16 7.96
C ARG A 1 22.61 -21.12 9.46
N ALA A 2 23.02 -20.01 10.09
CA ALA A 2 22.80 -19.83 11.52
C ALA A 2 21.31 -19.53 11.78
N PRO A 3 20.73 -19.99 12.91
CA PRO A 3 19.36 -19.62 13.30
C PRO A 3 19.16 -18.11 13.26
N GLY A 4 18.00 -17.65 12.77
CA GLY A 4 17.65 -16.23 12.66
C GLY A 4 18.12 -15.51 11.40
N GLN A 5 19.02 -16.09 10.59
CA GLN A 5 19.45 -15.47 9.32
C GLN A 5 18.29 -15.39 8.31
N PRO A 6 18.21 -14.30 7.51
CA PRO A 6 17.18 -14.17 6.47
C PRO A 6 17.29 -15.29 5.43
N ASN A 7 16.13 -15.66 4.87
CA ASN A 7 16.08 -16.60 3.75
C ASN A 7 16.59 -15.94 2.47
N PHE A 8 16.96 -16.79 1.51
CA PHE A 8 17.12 -16.31 0.15
C PHE A 8 15.74 -15.92 -0.36
N THR A 9 15.64 -14.72 -0.88
CA THR A 9 14.47 -14.17 -1.55
C THR A 9 14.81 -13.94 -3.02
N LEU A 10 13.82 -13.50 -3.79
CA LEU A 10 14.05 -13.11 -5.18
C LEU A 10 15.13 -12.01 -5.31
N LEU A 11 15.27 -11.14 -4.30
CA LEU A 11 16.25 -10.03 -4.33
C LEU A 11 17.70 -10.54 -4.39
N ASP A 12 17.98 -11.71 -3.82
CA ASP A 12 19.32 -12.31 -3.83
C ASP A 12 19.73 -12.85 -5.21
N PHE A 13 18.77 -13.00 -6.13
CA PHE A 13 19.02 -13.49 -7.49
C PHE A 13 19.27 -12.35 -8.48
N PHE A 14 19.03 -11.10 -8.07
CA PHE A 14 19.38 -9.94 -8.89
C PHE A 14 20.87 -9.62 -8.79
N PRO A 15 21.48 -9.06 -9.84
CA PRO A 15 22.82 -8.47 -9.75
C PRO A 15 22.82 -7.32 -8.74
N ALA A 16 23.99 -6.97 -8.19
CA ALA A 16 24.08 -5.95 -7.14
C ALA A 16 23.61 -4.54 -7.57
N ASP A 17 23.59 -4.25 -8.88
CA ASP A 17 23.27 -2.94 -9.46
C ASP A 17 21.81 -2.79 -9.93
N TYR A 18 20.91 -3.67 -9.47
CA TYR A 18 19.50 -3.64 -9.83
C TYR A 18 18.74 -2.41 -9.30
N LEU A 19 17.58 -2.15 -9.93
CA LEU A 19 16.64 -1.09 -9.58
C LEU A 19 15.34 -1.69 -9.02
N ILE A 20 14.84 -1.15 -7.92
CA ILE A 20 13.53 -1.46 -7.36
C ILE A 20 12.55 -0.36 -7.74
N MET A 21 11.37 -0.74 -8.23
CA MET A 21 10.23 0.18 -8.37
C MET A 21 9.12 -0.26 -7.43
N VAL A 22 8.68 0.64 -6.56
CA VAL A 22 7.60 0.38 -5.61
C VAL A 22 6.37 1.16 -6.05
N ASP A 23 5.44 0.46 -6.68
CA ASP A 23 4.15 1.01 -7.07
C ASP A 23 3.23 1.17 -5.85
N GLU A 24 2.38 2.19 -5.89
CA GLU A 24 1.56 2.68 -4.77
C GLU A 24 2.30 2.63 -3.43
N SER A 25 3.47 3.26 -3.39
CA SER A 25 4.45 3.12 -2.31
C SER A 25 3.89 3.38 -0.92
N HIS A 26 2.92 4.29 -0.82
CA HIS A 26 2.25 4.68 0.41
C HIS A 26 1.44 3.54 1.06
N VAL A 27 1.08 2.51 0.28
CA VAL A 27 0.45 1.26 0.74
C VAL A 27 1.47 0.13 0.80
N THR A 28 2.30 -0.01 -0.24
CA THR A 28 3.22 -1.14 -0.38
C THR A 28 4.30 -1.16 0.69
N LEU A 29 4.85 -0.01 1.11
CA LEU A 29 5.88 0.04 2.16
C LEU A 29 5.33 -0.36 3.55
N PRO A 30 4.17 0.15 4.01
CA PRO A 30 3.51 -0.37 5.21
C PRO A 30 3.26 -1.89 5.14
N GLN A 31 2.84 -2.41 3.99
CA GLN A 31 2.61 -3.84 3.81
C GLN A 31 3.92 -4.63 4.00
N LEU A 32 5.00 -4.25 3.32
CA LEU A 32 6.31 -4.88 3.47
C LEU A 32 6.79 -4.88 4.93
N ARG A 33 6.60 -3.76 5.64
CA ARG A 33 6.96 -3.65 7.07
C ARG A 33 6.14 -4.60 7.96
N GLY A 34 4.87 -4.81 7.65
CA GLY A 34 3.96 -5.66 8.43
C GLY A 34 4.15 -7.17 8.21
N MET A 35 4.80 -7.57 7.11
CA MET A 35 4.82 -8.98 6.69
C MET A 35 5.48 -9.93 7.68
N TYR A 36 6.63 -9.54 8.24
CA TYR A 36 7.33 -10.35 9.25
C TYR A 36 6.47 -10.57 10.50
N ALA A 37 5.88 -9.50 11.04
CA ALA A 37 5.09 -9.59 12.28
C ALA A 37 3.85 -10.46 12.10
N GLY A 38 3.16 -10.33 10.97
CA GLY A 38 2.01 -11.17 10.63
C GLY A 38 2.39 -12.66 10.48
N ASP A 39 3.50 -12.95 9.78
CA ASP A 39 3.99 -14.33 9.64
C ASP A 39 4.42 -14.94 10.98
N ARG A 40 5.13 -14.15 11.81
CA ARG A 40 5.59 -14.57 13.14
C ARG A 40 4.43 -14.95 14.04
N SER A 41 3.42 -14.08 14.16
CA SER A 41 2.24 -14.30 15.00
C SER A 41 1.48 -15.57 14.60
N ARG A 42 1.29 -15.79 13.30
CA ARG A 42 0.65 -17.02 12.80
C ARG A 42 1.44 -18.28 13.12
N LYS A 43 2.77 -18.24 12.97
CA LYS A 43 3.64 -19.40 13.25
C LYS A 43 3.79 -19.70 14.73
N GLU A 44 3.75 -18.68 15.58
CA GLU A 44 3.82 -18.83 17.03
C GLU A 44 2.71 -19.76 17.52
N SER A 45 1.49 -19.51 17.09
CA SER A 45 0.36 -20.39 17.39
C SER A 45 0.56 -21.84 16.90
N LEU A 46 1.15 -22.05 15.71
CA LEU A 46 1.43 -23.40 15.21
C LEU A 46 2.50 -24.13 16.02
N VAL A 47 3.52 -23.40 16.49
CA VAL A 47 4.61 -23.99 17.29
C VAL A 47 4.12 -24.29 18.71
N GLU A 48 3.36 -23.38 19.33
CA GLU A 48 2.78 -23.57 20.66
C GLU A 48 1.87 -24.79 20.74
N HIS A 49 1.06 -25.03 19.70
CA HIS A 49 0.16 -26.17 19.63
C HIS A 49 0.81 -27.44 19.05
N GLY A 50 2.14 -27.46 18.87
CA GLY A 50 2.89 -28.65 18.45
C GLY A 50 2.74 -29.05 16.97
N PHE A 51 2.15 -28.21 16.12
CA PHE A 51 2.01 -28.47 14.69
C PHE A 51 3.31 -28.24 13.91
N ARG A 52 4.23 -27.44 14.43
CA ARG A 52 5.52 -27.12 13.80
C ARG A 52 6.64 -27.07 14.83
N LEU A 53 7.85 -27.42 14.39
CA LEU A 53 9.07 -27.23 15.18
C LEU A 53 9.45 -25.74 15.25
N PRO A 54 10.19 -25.29 16.28
CA PRO A 54 10.66 -23.90 16.41
C PRO A 54 11.47 -23.39 15.20
N SER A 55 12.14 -24.27 14.46
CA SER A 55 12.87 -23.90 13.23
C SER A 55 11.97 -23.35 12.11
N ALA A 56 10.65 -23.56 12.19
CA ALA A 56 9.70 -22.97 11.25
C ALA A 56 9.70 -21.42 11.28
N PHE A 57 10.15 -20.81 12.38
CA PHE A 57 10.32 -19.37 12.46
C PHE A 57 11.38 -18.83 11.51
N ASP A 58 12.39 -19.62 11.16
CA ASP A 58 13.44 -19.20 10.24
C ASP A 58 12.93 -19.13 8.78
N ASN A 59 11.87 -19.88 8.42
CA ASN A 59 11.27 -19.85 7.08
C ASN A 59 10.31 -18.67 6.85
N ARG A 60 10.77 -17.43 7.05
CA ARG A 60 9.96 -16.21 7.13
C ARG A 60 10.22 -15.22 5.99
N PRO A 61 9.33 -14.23 5.81
CA PRO A 61 9.63 -13.01 5.05
C PRO A 61 10.81 -12.24 5.66
N LEU A 62 11.37 -11.33 4.86
CA LEU A 62 12.34 -10.35 5.33
C LEU A 62 11.69 -9.41 6.35
N GLN A 63 12.48 -9.02 7.35
CA GLN A 63 12.20 -7.84 8.15
C GLN A 63 12.48 -6.59 7.32
N TYR A 64 11.88 -5.47 7.71
CA TYR A 64 12.00 -4.22 6.94
C TYR A 64 13.47 -3.77 6.78
N HIS A 65 14.27 -3.83 7.86
CA HIS A 65 15.69 -3.48 7.80
C HIS A 65 16.52 -4.44 6.93
N GLU A 66 16.12 -5.72 6.83
CA GLU A 66 16.76 -6.69 5.94
C GLU A 66 16.46 -6.32 4.48
N PHE A 67 15.20 -5.98 4.17
CA PHE A 67 14.82 -5.43 2.87
C PHE A 67 15.60 -4.15 2.54
N GLU A 68 15.73 -3.22 3.49
CA GLU A 68 16.50 -1.98 3.29
C GLU A 68 17.96 -2.27 2.92
N SER A 69 18.57 -3.31 3.49
CA SER A 69 19.94 -3.71 3.15
C SER A 69 20.11 -4.26 1.73
N HIS A 70 19.01 -4.68 1.09
CA HIS A 70 19.01 -5.12 -0.31
C HIS A 70 18.87 -3.95 -1.30
N ILE A 71 18.50 -2.74 -0.84
CA ILE A 71 18.23 -1.62 -1.74
C ILE A 71 19.56 -1.07 -2.31
N ASN A 72 19.74 -1.19 -3.63
CA ASN A 72 20.76 -0.45 -4.38
C ASN A 72 20.21 0.91 -4.84
N GLN A 73 19.23 0.88 -5.75
CA GLN A 73 18.46 2.05 -6.16
C GLN A 73 16.97 1.73 -6.07
N ILE A 74 16.18 2.72 -5.67
CA ILE A 74 14.73 2.57 -5.50
C ILE A 74 13.98 3.79 -6.01
N VAL A 75 12.87 3.55 -6.72
CA VAL A 75 11.93 4.58 -7.16
C VAL A 75 10.58 4.28 -6.53
N TYR A 76 10.12 5.22 -5.69
CA TYR A 76 8.78 5.19 -5.12
C TYR A 76 7.79 5.85 -6.09
N VAL A 77 6.73 5.14 -6.45
CA VAL A 77 5.68 5.64 -7.32
C VAL A 77 4.38 5.73 -6.51
N SER A 78 3.86 6.94 -6.36
CA SER A 78 2.62 7.21 -5.62
C SER A 78 2.09 8.60 -5.95
N ALA A 79 0.77 8.74 -6.08
CA ALA A 79 0.12 10.05 -6.14
C ALA A 79 0.14 10.78 -4.77
N THR A 80 0.25 10.02 -3.69
CA THR A 80 0.24 10.50 -2.30
C THR A 80 1.39 9.84 -1.51
N PRO A 81 2.66 10.24 -1.75
CA PRO A 81 3.81 9.62 -1.09
C PRO A 81 3.73 9.75 0.44
N GLY A 82 4.05 8.67 1.14
CA GLY A 82 4.06 8.62 2.61
C GLY A 82 5.31 9.26 3.25
N PRO A 83 5.38 9.27 4.59
CA PRO A 83 6.51 9.89 5.30
C PRO A 83 7.86 9.25 5.04
N VAL A 84 7.90 7.93 4.81
CA VAL A 84 9.15 7.18 4.57
C VAL A 84 9.74 7.59 3.23
N GLU A 85 8.90 7.66 2.21
CA GLU A 85 9.29 8.07 0.86
C GLU A 85 9.79 9.51 0.86
N LEU A 86 9.07 10.42 1.51
CA LEU A 86 9.45 11.83 1.61
C LEU A 86 10.76 12.04 2.38
N ALA A 87 11.03 11.25 3.42
CA ALA A 87 12.26 11.35 4.21
C ALA A 87 13.48 10.76 3.51
N ASN A 88 13.29 9.69 2.72
CA ASN A 88 14.40 8.92 2.13
C ASN A 88 14.69 9.29 0.67
N SER A 89 13.83 10.07 0.01
CA SER A 89 14.02 10.45 -1.39
C SER A 89 15.03 11.60 -1.52
N SER A 90 16.05 11.42 -2.34
CA SER A 90 16.98 12.49 -2.71
C SER A 90 16.35 13.52 -3.66
N GLN A 91 15.37 13.10 -4.46
CA GLN A 91 14.65 13.93 -5.41
C GLN A 91 13.18 13.50 -5.48
N ILE A 92 12.28 14.47 -5.51
CA ILE A 92 10.86 14.26 -5.78
C ILE A 92 10.58 14.71 -7.21
N VAL A 93 10.11 13.79 -8.05
CA VAL A 93 9.73 14.06 -9.44
C VAL A 93 8.21 14.05 -9.54
N GLN A 94 7.64 15.12 -10.10
CA GLN A 94 6.19 15.27 -10.25
C GLN A 94 5.77 15.07 -11.71
N GLN A 95 4.73 14.25 -11.91
CA GLN A 95 4.06 14.09 -13.20
C GLN A 95 2.57 14.40 -13.03
N ILE A 96 2.21 15.67 -13.23
CA ILE A 96 0.83 16.17 -13.02
C ILE A 96 0.06 16.23 -14.35
N ILE A 97 0.75 16.49 -15.46
CA ILE A 97 0.12 16.66 -16.77
C ILE A 97 -0.29 15.30 -17.34
N ARG A 98 -1.59 15.15 -17.62
CA ARG A 98 -2.13 13.95 -18.27
C ARG A 98 -2.03 14.09 -19.79
N PRO A 99 -1.59 13.05 -20.53
CA PRO A 99 -1.52 13.10 -22.00
C PRO A 99 -2.85 13.41 -22.69
N THR A 100 -3.98 13.09 -22.05
CA THR A 100 -5.34 13.32 -22.56
C THR A 100 -5.86 14.74 -22.31
N GLY A 101 -5.16 15.55 -21.51
CA GLY A 101 -5.63 16.88 -21.09
C GLY A 101 -6.73 16.86 -20.03
N LEU A 102 -7.06 15.70 -19.46
CA LEU A 102 -8.02 15.60 -18.35
C LEU A 102 -7.54 16.39 -17.12
N VAL A 103 -8.43 17.23 -16.59
CA VAL A 103 -8.18 18.06 -15.41
C VAL A 103 -8.67 17.38 -14.14
N ASP A 104 -8.15 17.82 -12.99
CA ASP A 104 -8.67 17.39 -11.70
C ASP A 104 -10.11 17.89 -11.51
N PRO A 105 -10.98 17.09 -10.86
CA PRO A 105 -12.39 17.45 -10.69
C PRO A 105 -12.57 18.61 -9.71
N GLU A 106 -13.65 19.38 -9.89
CA GLU A 106 -14.05 20.42 -8.93
C GLU A 106 -14.54 19.79 -7.61
N ILE A 107 -14.20 20.43 -6.49
CA ILE A 107 -14.54 19.97 -5.14
C ILE A 107 -15.56 20.92 -4.52
N PHE A 108 -16.68 20.37 -4.04
CA PHE A 108 -17.74 21.11 -3.35
C PHE A 108 -17.94 20.59 -1.93
N ILE A 109 -18.03 21.50 -0.96
CA ILE A 109 -18.34 21.18 0.44
C ILE A 109 -19.78 21.58 0.71
N ARG A 110 -20.63 20.61 1.09
CA ARG A 110 -22.06 20.82 1.40
C ARG A 110 -22.37 20.49 2.87
N PRO A 111 -23.37 21.16 3.50
CA PRO A 111 -23.78 20.85 4.87
C PRO A 111 -24.33 19.41 5.01
N ILE A 112 -24.16 18.83 6.20
CA ILE A 112 -24.70 17.48 6.52
C ILE A 112 -26.25 17.48 6.51
N LYS A 113 -26.87 18.59 6.90
CA LYS A 113 -28.33 18.70 6.97
C LYS A 113 -28.92 18.57 5.57
N GLY A 114 -29.73 17.54 5.35
CA GLY A 114 -30.34 17.27 4.04
C GLY A 114 -29.42 16.56 3.04
N GLN A 115 -28.26 16.04 3.48
CA GLN A 115 -27.27 15.42 2.57
C GLN A 115 -27.84 14.28 1.71
N MET A 116 -28.81 13.52 2.22
CA MET A 116 -29.37 12.37 1.50
C MET A 116 -30.26 12.80 0.34
N ASP A 117 -31.10 13.82 0.56
CA ASP A 117 -31.98 14.36 -0.48
C ASP A 117 -31.16 15.07 -1.56
N ASP A 118 -30.13 15.82 -1.13
CA ASP A 118 -29.17 16.49 -2.02
C ASP A 118 -28.40 15.49 -2.89
N LEU A 119 -27.81 14.46 -2.27
CA LEU A 119 -27.09 13.39 -2.97
C LEU A 119 -28.00 12.63 -3.95
N LEU A 120 -29.22 12.29 -3.53
CA LEU A 120 -30.17 11.59 -4.39
C LEU A 120 -30.59 12.47 -5.59
N GLY A 121 -30.72 13.78 -5.39
CA GLY A 121 -30.92 14.76 -6.45
C GLY A 121 -29.78 14.76 -7.46
N GLU A 122 -28.54 14.86 -6.99
CA GLU A 122 -27.34 14.81 -7.86
C GLU A 122 -27.25 13.50 -8.63
N ILE A 123 -27.48 12.34 -7.98
CA ILE A 123 -27.47 11.03 -8.65
C ILE A 123 -28.47 10.98 -9.80
N LYS A 124 -29.70 11.49 -9.61
CA LYS A 124 -30.72 11.53 -10.67
C LYS A 124 -30.28 12.41 -11.84
N VAL A 125 -29.64 13.55 -11.57
CA VAL A 125 -29.10 14.44 -12.61
C VAL A 125 -28.00 13.76 -13.43
N ARG A 126 -27.08 13.03 -12.78
CA ARG A 126 -26.01 12.27 -13.46
C ARG A 126 -26.56 11.09 -14.25
N ALA A 127 -27.49 10.33 -13.68
CA ALA A 127 -28.11 9.18 -14.35
C ALA A 127 -28.87 9.59 -15.62
N ALA A 128 -29.55 10.75 -15.62
CA ALA A 128 -30.21 11.28 -16.81
C ALA A 128 -29.24 11.62 -17.97
N ARG A 129 -27.94 11.71 -17.70
CA ARG A 129 -26.86 11.96 -18.68
C ARG A 129 -26.04 10.71 -19.01
N ASP A 130 -26.47 9.53 -18.55
CA ASP A 130 -25.72 8.27 -18.62
C ASP A 130 -24.34 8.32 -17.93
N GLU A 131 -24.19 9.17 -16.92
CA GLU A 131 -23.00 9.23 -16.06
C GLU A 131 -23.14 8.26 -14.86
N ARG A 132 -22.06 8.04 -14.10
CA ARG A 132 -22.04 7.16 -12.92
C ARG A 132 -21.55 7.92 -11.70
N VAL A 133 -22.00 7.50 -10.51
CA VAL A 133 -21.65 8.13 -9.22
C VAL A 133 -21.03 7.07 -8.30
N LEU A 134 -19.93 7.43 -7.64
CA LEU A 134 -19.31 6.66 -6.58
C LEU A 134 -19.56 7.35 -5.23
N VAL A 135 -20.00 6.59 -4.23
CA VAL A 135 -20.30 7.10 -2.88
C VAL A 135 -19.56 6.26 -1.86
N THR A 136 -18.85 6.94 -0.95
CA THR A 136 -18.14 6.30 0.16
C THR A 136 -18.79 6.70 1.47
N THR A 137 -19.16 5.73 2.30
CA THR A 137 -19.68 5.94 3.66
C THR A 137 -18.73 5.34 4.70
N LEU A 138 -18.83 5.77 5.96
CA LEU A 138 -17.91 5.33 7.02
C LEU A 138 -18.28 3.96 7.61
N THR A 139 -19.56 3.57 7.58
CA THR A 139 -20.01 2.33 8.21
C THR A 139 -20.77 1.47 7.21
N LYS A 140 -20.58 0.15 7.32
CA LYS A 140 -21.34 -0.83 6.52
C LYS A 140 -22.85 -0.72 6.71
N LYS A 141 -23.31 -0.27 7.87
CA LYS A 141 -24.75 -0.11 8.16
C LYS A 141 -25.39 1.07 7.39
N MET A 142 -24.58 1.98 6.85
CA MET A 142 -25.03 3.13 6.06
C MET A 142 -24.95 2.89 4.54
N ALA A 143 -24.51 1.71 4.10
CA ALA A 143 -24.43 1.31 2.70
C ALA A 143 -25.53 0.32 2.33
#